data_AF-A0AAN9A525-F1
#
_entry.id   AF-A0AAN9A525-F1
#
_cell.length_a   1.000
_cell.length_b   1.000
_cell.length_c   1.000
_cell.angle_alpha   90.00
_cell.angle_beta   90.00
_cell.angle_gamma   90.00
#
_symmetry.space_group_name_H-M   'P 1'
#
loop_
_entity.id
_entity.type
_entity.pdbx_description
1 polymer ?
#
loop_
_entity_poly.entity_id
_entity_poly.type
_entity_poly.pdbx_seq_one_letter_code
_entity_poly.pdbx_strand_id
1 'polypeptide(L)'
;MGKPNINVFKENKKVIHPKSRKAKKLSKKYCRSLKMQKRRGESNMKLQVIGDKLLWFRENMDATLEKYTPVALEELITRYIDRNAEELEQINLKNSISGRNFKQHASRKDRIEITRENEMNLFAGPGFEVVDLLNEDIYKKFKTWNGELRYLTNFKLRRFKKQTLLDGSVPLEDCATSVIDESEEIEEMEASDIEESEEEDTI
;
A
#
# COMPACT_ATOMS: atom_id res chain seq x y z
N MET A 1 51.42 20.87 44.19
CA MET A 1 51.61 20.06 42.97
C MET A 1 50.44 19.08 42.83
N GLY A 2 49.35 19.50 42.18
CA GLY A 2 48.17 18.65 41.96
C GLY A 2 48.43 17.67 40.81
N LYS A 3 48.13 16.38 41.01
CA LYS A 3 48.27 15.36 39.96
C LYS A 3 47.21 15.60 38.87
N PRO A 4 47.56 15.55 37.57
CA PRO A 4 46.57 15.68 36.51
C PRO A 4 45.63 14.47 36.50
N ASN A 5 44.31 14.72 36.50
CA ASN A 5 43.29 13.70 36.27
C ASN A 5 43.32 13.30 34.79
N ILE A 6 44.08 12.25 34.47
CA ILE A 6 44.08 11.66 33.14
C ILE A 6 42.80 10.84 33.00
N ASN A 7 41.81 11.39 32.31
CA ASN A 7 40.60 10.68 31.93
C ASN A 7 40.96 9.66 30.83
N VAL A 8 41.40 8.48 31.26
CA VAL A 8 41.60 7.33 30.37
C VAL A 8 40.23 6.91 29.85
N PHE A 9 39.91 7.30 28.62
CA PHE A 9 38.79 6.73 27.89
C PHE A 9 38.99 5.21 27.88
N LYS A 10 38.19 4.48 28.68
CA LYS A 10 38.22 3.01 28.71
C LYS A 10 37.71 2.50 27.36
N GLU A 11 38.63 2.26 26.45
CA GLU A 11 38.40 1.59 25.15
C GLU A 11 37.94 0.13 25.32
N ASN A 12 37.88 -0.38 26.55
CA ASN A 12 37.40 -1.72 26.85
C ASN A 12 35.88 -1.72 27.14
N LYS A 13 35.05 -1.66 26.09
CA LYS A 13 33.65 -2.09 26.20
C LYS A 13 33.66 -3.58 26.56
N LYS A 14 33.54 -3.88 27.86
CA LYS A 14 33.44 -5.26 28.38
C LYS A 14 32.41 -6.05 27.58
N VAL A 15 32.76 -7.27 27.19
CA VAL A 15 31.84 -8.21 26.54
C VAL A 15 30.61 -8.38 27.46
N ILE A 16 29.44 -8.04 26.93
CA ILE A 16 28.20 -8.12 27.68
C ILE A 16 27.81 -9.59 27.78
N HIS A 17 27.64 -10.10 29.00
CA HIS A 17 27.13 -11.46 29.19
C HIS A 17 25.70 -11.58 28.63
N PRO A 18 25.34 -12.64 27.88
CA PRO A 18 24.03 -12.75 27.21
C PRO A 18 22.82 -12.62 28.14
N LYS A 19 22.93 -13.09 29.39
CA LYS A 19 21.86 -13.00 30.41
C LYS A 19 21.86 -11.70 31.24
N SER A 20 22.77 -10.76 30.98
CA SER A 20 22.87 -9.50 31.71
C SER A 20 21.64 -8.60 31.48
N ARG A 21 21.28 -7.76 32.47
CA ARG A 21 20.27 -6.69 32.29
C ARG A 21 20.58 -5.82 31.07
N LYS A 22 21.87 -5.50 30.85
CA LYS A 22 22.31 -4.72 29.68
C LYS A 22 22.06 -5.43 28.35
N ALA A 23 22.26 -6.76 28.31
CA ALA A 23 21.96 -7.58 27.14
C ALA A 23 20.45 -7.62 26.86
N LYS A 24 19.63 -7.80 27.91
CA LYS A 24 18.17 -7.77 27.81
C LYS A 24 17.66 -6.42 27.30
N LYS A 25 18.16 -5.29 27.85
CA LYS A 25 17.81 -3.94 27.37
C LYS A 25 18.17 -3.77 25.88
N LEU A 26 19.36 -4.20 25.45
CA LEU A 26 19.78 -4.13 24.04
C LEU A 26 18.91 -5.00 23.12
N SER A 27 18.59 -6.22 23.54
CA SER A 27 17.70 -7.14 22.81
C SER A 27 16.29 -6.57 22.66
N LYS A 28 15.69 -6.04 23.75
CA LYS A 28 14.39 -5.34 23.70
C LYS A 28 14.41 -4.20 22.69
N LYS A 29 15.43 -3.34 22.72
CA LYS A 29 15.59 -2.22 21.78
C LYS A 29 15.71 -2.69 20.33
N TYR A 30 16.49 -3.73 20.08
CA TYR A 30 16.64 -4.32 18.75
C TYR A 30 15.31 -4.92 18.25
N CYS A 31 14.62 -5.71 19.07
CA CYS A 31 13.31 -6.26 18.74
C CYS A 31 12.28 -5.16 18.44
N ARG A 32 12.26 -4.06 19.19
CA ARG A 32 11.41 -2.89 18.90
C ARG A 32 11.76 -2.29 17.54
N SER A 33 13.04 -2.07 17.25
CA SER A 33 13.48 -1.54 15.96
C SER A 33 13.10 -2.43 14.78
N LEU A 34 13.19 -3.77 14.94
CA LEU A 34 12.76 -4.73 13.92
C LEU A 34 11.26 -4.66 13.67
N LYS A 35 10.45 -4.59 14.73
CA LYS A 35 8.99 -4.44 14.61
C LYS A 35 8.63 -3.14 13.90
N MET A 36 9.27 -2.02 14.24
CA MET A 36 9.03 -0.73 13.59
C MET A 36 9.42 -0.75 12.11
N GLN A 37 10.59 -1.31 11.77
CA GLN A 37 11.01 -1.47 10.38
C GLN A 37 10.03 -2.34 9.59
N LYS A 38 9.53 -3.43 10.18
CA LYS A 38 8.53 -4.30 9.56
C LYS A 38 7.22 -3.54 9.30
N ARG A 39 6.67 -2.84 10.29
CA ARG A 39 5.45 -2.02 10.14
C ARG A 39 5.60 -0.96 9.04
N ARG A 40 6.74 -0.25 9.03
CA ARG A 40 7.04 0.73 7.97
C ARG A 40 7.11 0.07 6.59
N GLY A 41 7.71 -1.11 6.49
CA GLY A 41 7.75 -1.89 5.26
C GLY A 41 6.35 -2.31 4.77
N GLU A 42 5.49 -2.78 5.66
CA GLU A 42 4.11 -3.16 5.35
C GLU A 42 3.28 -1.96 4.88
N SER A 43 3.38 -0.82 5.56
CA SER A 43 2.72 0.42 5.15
C SER A 43 3.20 0.91 3.78
N ASN A 44 4.53 0.91 3.55
CA ASN A 44 5.09 1.26 2.24
C ASN A 44 4.62 0.30 1.13
N MET A 45 4.47 -0.99 1.42
CA MET A 45 3.94 -1.97 0.48
C MET A 45 2.49 -1.67 0.11
N LYS A 46 1.63 -1.35 1.09
CA LYS A 46 0.24 -0.93 0.84
C LYS A 46 0.22 0.32 -0.07
N LEU A 47 1.05 1.31 0.25
CA LEU A 47 1.16 2.56 -0.53
C LEU A 47 1.64 2.29 -1.96
N GLN A 48 2.61 1.39 -2.13
CA GLN A 48 3.12 1.01 -3.43
C GLN A 48 2.06 0.32 -4.27
N VAL A 49 1.28 -0.62 -3.70
CA VAL A 49 0.19 -1.28 -4.43
C VAL A 49 -0.85 -0.27 -4.92
N ILE A 50 -1.21 0.72 -4.10
CA ILE A 50 -2.12 1.81 -4.51
C ILE A 50 -1.46 2.67 -5.59
N GLY A 51 -0.20 3.04 -5.43
CA GLY A 51 0.56 3.82 -6.40
C GLY A 51 0.63 3.15 -7.77
N ASP A 52 0.98 1.86 -7.82
CA ASP A 52 1.06 1.05 -9.04
C ASP A 52 -0.31 0.95 -9.72
N LYS A 53 -1.38 0.74 -8.92
CA LYS A 53 -2.76 0.76 -9.42
C LYS A 53 -3.08 2.09 -10.10
N LEU A 54 -2.82 3.21 -9.43
CA LEU A 54 -3.13 4.53 -9.97
C LEU A 54 -2.24 4.91 -11.16
N LEU A 55 -0.98 4.47 -11.15
CA LEU A 55 -0.07 4.68 -12.28
C LEU A 55 -0.62 4.00 -13.53
N TRP A 56 -1.12 2.76 -13.42
CA TRP A 56 -1.79 2.08 -14.53
C TRP A 56 -2.96 2.90 -15.07
N PHE A 57 -3.81 3.44 -14.19
CA PHE A 57 -4.95 4.28 -14.61
C PHE A 57 -4.48 5.53 -15.36
N ARG A 58 -3.38 6.15 -14.91
CA ARG A 58 -2.80 7.33 -15.54
C ARG A 58 -2.18 7.02 -16.91
N GLU A 59 -1.62 5.84 -17.10
CA GLU A 59 -1.03 5.42 -18.39
C GLU A 59 -2.08 4.99 -19.41
N ASN A 60 -3.21 4.44 -18.95
CA ASN A 60 -4.26 3.90 -19.81
C ASN A 60 -5.48 4.84 -19.97
N MET A 61 -5.43 6.03 -19.34
CA MET A 61 -6.46 7.05 -19.52
C MET A 61 -6.33 7.76 -20.87
N ASP A 62 -7.47 8.23 -21.39
CA ASP A 62 -7.50 9.01 -22.62
C ASP A 62 -7.08 10.46 -22.33
N ALA A 63 -5.82 10.77 -22.64
CA ALA A 63 -5.23 12.09 -22.39
C ALA A 63 -5.79 13.20 -23.29
N THR A 64 -6.56 12.85 -24.32
CA THR A 64 -7.23 13.79 -25.22
C THR A 64 -8.49 14.39 -24.61
N LEU A 65 -9.10 13.72 -23.64
CA LEU A 65 -10.31 14.19 -22.99
C LEU A 65 -10.00 15.37 -22.05
N GLU A 66 -10.89 16.37 -22.04
CA GLU A 66 -10.83 17.46 -21.06
C GLU A 66 -11.54 17.08 -19.76
N LYS A 67 -12.59 16.24 -19.86
CA LYS A 67 -13.41 15.74 -18.75
C LYS A 67 -13.72 14.27 -18.97
N TYR A 68 -13.68 13.48 -17.91
CA TYR A 68 -14.06 12.07 -17.96
C TYR A 68 -15.57 11.93 -17.76
N THR A 69 -16.21 11.12 -18.60
CA THR A 69 -17.63 10.76 -18.45
C THR A 69 -17.76 9.49 -17.60
N PRO A 70 -18.92 9.25 -16.95
CA PRO A 70 -19.17 8.01 -16.22
C PRO A 70 -18.98 6.75 -17.07
N VAL A 71 -19.36 6.81 -18.35
CA VAL A 71 -19.19 5.71 -19.32
C VAL A 71 -17.70 5.47 -19.61
N ALA A 72 -16.92 6.52 -19.91
CA ALA A 72 -15.49 6.37 -20.14
C ALA A 72 -14.75 5.84 -18.90
N LEU A 73 -15.22 6.21 -17.69
CA LEU A 73 -14.70 5.68 -16.44
C LEU A 73 -15.03 4.19 -16.27
N GLU A 74 -16.25 3.76 -16.62
CA GLU A 74 -16.65 2.34 -16.59
C GLU A 74 -15.80 1.50 -17.55
N GLU A 75 -15.58 1.98 -18.76
CA GLU A 75 -14.70 1.34 -19.74
C GLU A 75 -13.26 1.24 -19.24
N LEU A 76 -12.74 2.30 -18.60
CA LEU A 76 -11.39 2.32 -18.04
C LEU A 76 -11.23 1.33 -16.88
N ILE A 77 -12.23 1.24 -15.99
CA ILE A 77 -12.24 0.25 -14.89
C ILE A 77 -12.32 -1.17 -15.46
N THR A 78 -13.15 -1.39 -16.48
CA THR A 78 -13.26 -2.71 -17.13
C THR A 78 -11.95 -3.12 -17.77
N ARG A 79 -11.27 -2.20 -18.48
CA ARG A 79 -9.92 -2.41 -19.01
C ARG A 79 -8.91 -2.75 -17.90
N TYR A 80 -9.02 -2.14 -16.73
CA TYR A 80 -8.14 -2.45 -15.59
C TYR A 80 -8.37 -3.88 -15.09
N ILE A 81 -9.62 -4.30 -14.92
CA ILE A 81 -9.97 -5.66 -14.46
C ILE A 81 -9.45 -6.71 -15.45
N ASP A 82 -9.53 -6.42 -16.75
CA ASP A 82 -9.10 -7.31 -17.82
C ASP A 82 -7.64 -7.12 -18.27
N ARG A 83 -6.82 -6.35 -17.53
CA ARG A 83 -5.43 -6.05 -17.90
C ARG A 83 -4.53 -7.28 -18.10
N ASN A 84 -4.87 -8.41 -17.48
CA ASN A 84 -4.14 -9.69 -17.61
C ASN A 84 -4.88 -10.73 -18.48
N ALA A 85 -5.92 -10.33 -19.22
CA ALA A 85 -6.70 -11.26 -20.05
C ALA A 85 -5.82 -11.95 -21.11
N GLU A 86 -4.93 -11.21 -21.77
CA GLU A 86 -4.00 -11.76 -22.77
C GLU A 86 -3.07 -12.81 -22.16
N GLU A 87 -2.52 -12.55 -20.97
CA GLU A 87 -1.64 -13.51 -20.27
C GLU A 87 -2.39 -14.80 -19.94
N LEU A 88 -3.66 -14.68 -19.53
CA LEU A 88 -4.52 -15.82 -19.20
C LEU A 88 -4.82 -16.66 -20.46
N GLU A 89 -5.10 -16.01 -21.60
CA GLU A 89 -5.26 -16.67 -22.89
C GLU A 89 -3.99 -17.41 -23.33
N GLN A 90 -2.83 -16.78 -23.20
CA GLN A 90 -1.53 -17.40 -23.53
C GLN A 90 -1.27 -18.65 -22.67
N ILE A 91 -1.54 -18.59 -21.36
CA ILE A 91 -1.39 -19.75 -20.46
C ILE A 91 -2.36 -20.87 -20.86
N ASN A 92 -3.61 -20.54 -21.18
CA ASN A 92 -4.61 -21.52 -21.61
C ASN A 92 -4.23 -22.20 -22.93
N LEU A 93 -3.71 -21.43 -23.90
CA LEU A 93 -3.25 -21.97 -25.18
C LEU A 93 -2.05 -22.90 -25.02
N LYS A 94 -1.07 -22.53 -24.19
CA LYS A 94 0.08 -23.40 -23.90
C LYS A 94 -0.35 -24.70 -23.22
N ASN A 95 -1.29 -24.60 -22.28
CA ASN A 95 -1.83 -25.76 -21.58
C ASN A 95 -2.74 -26.64 -22.45
N SER A 96 -3.39 -26.09 -23.49
CA SER A 96 -4.19 -26.89 -24.43
C SER A 96 -3.33 -27.63 -25.46
N ILE A 97 -2.17 -27.09 -25.83
CA ILE A 97 -1.19 -27.72 -26.72
C ILE A 97 -0.37 -28.79 -25.99
N SER A 98 -0.04 -28.55 -24.73
CA SER A 98 0.76 -29.47 -23.93
C SER A 98 -0.07 -30.70 -23.53
N GLY A 99 0.41 -31.90 -23.86
CA GLY A 99 -0.32 -33.16 -23.67
C GLY A 99 -0.66 -33.54 -22.23
N ARG A 100 -1.14 -34.79 -22.05
CA ARG A 100 -1.93 -35.36 -20.93
C ARG A 100 -1.67 -34.89 -19.48
N ASN A 101 -0.52 -34.34 -19.09
CA ASN A 101 -0.17 -34.16 -17.67
C ASN A 101 0.62 -32.90 -17.28
N PHE A 102 0.67 -31.83 -18.09
CA PHE A 102 1.47 -30.65 -17.71
C PHE A 102 0.66 -29.35 -17.70
N LYS A 103 0.13 -29.02 -16.50
CA LYS A 103 -0.43 -27.69 -16.19
C LYS A 103 0.72 -26.74 -15.87
N GLN A 104 1.33 -26.15 -16.89
CA GLN A 104 2.31 -25.09 -16.69
C GLN A 104 1.61 -23.85 -16.11
N HIS A 105 2.31 -23.13 -15.24
CA HIS A 105 1.87 -21.84 -14.71
C HIS A 105 0.54 -21.87 -13.92
N ALA A 106 0.16 -23.02 -13.34
CA ALA A 106 -1.08 -23.14 -12.55
C ALA A 106 -1.18 -22.07 -11.45
N SER A 107 -0.13 -21.88 -10.65
CA SER A 107 -0.12 -20.87 -9.57
C SER A 107 -0.29 -19.44 -10.07
N ARG A 108 0.29 -19.10 -11.23
CA ARG A 108 0.15 -17.77 -11.83
C ARG A 108 -1.25 -17.56 -12.38
N LYS A 109 -1.81 -18.58 -13.05
CA LYS A 109 -3.18 -18.58 -13.55
C LYS A 109 -4.17 -18.37 -12.41
N ASP A 110 -4.08 -19.17 -11.36
CA ASP A 110 -4.95 -19.06 -10.19
C ASP A 110 -4.87 -17.67 -9.57
N ARG A 111 -3.67 -17.09 -9.44
CA ARG A 111 -3.50 -15.72 -8.94
C ARG A 111 -4.21 -14.69 -9.81
N ILE A 112 -4.14 -14.80 -11.14
CA ILE A 112 -4.84 -13.87 -12.05
C ILE A 112 -6.34 -14.05 -11.93
N GLU A 113 -6.83 -15.29 -11.97
CA GLU A 113 -8.26 -15.60 -11.91
C GLU A 113 -8.88 -15.11 -10.60
N ILE A 114 -8.25 -15.41 -9.45
CA ILE A 114 -8.69 -14.92 -8.14
C ILE A 114 -8.67 -13.39 -8.10
N THR A 115 -7.62 -12.75 -8.60
CA THR A 115 -7.53 -11.28 -8.59
C THR A 115 -8.64 -10.66 -9.45
N ARG A 116 -8.84 -11.17 -10.67
CA ARG A 116 -9.87 -10.71 -11.59
C ARG A 116 -11.27 -10.90 -11.04
N GLU A 117 -11.55 -12.06 -10.46
CA GLU A 117 -12.83 -12.38 -9.82
C GLU A 117 -13.11 -11.41 -8.66
N ASN A 118 -12.13 -11.19 -7.79
CA ASN A 118 -12.26 -10.25 -6.68
C ASN A 118 -12.53 -8.82 -7.17
N GLU A 119 -11.78 -8.33 -8.17
CA GLU A 119 -11.96 -7.00 -8.73
C GLU A 119 -13.34 -6.84 -9.41
N MET A 120 -13.80 -7.87 -10.14
CA MET A 120 -15.14 -7.90 -10.74
C MET A 120 -16.25 -7.89 -9.67
N ASN A 121 -16.09 -8.69 -8.61
CA ASN A 121 -17.02 -8.72 -7.48
C ASN A 121 -17.09 -7.37 -6.77
N LEU A 122 -15.95 -6.70 -6.58
CA LEU A 122 -15.91 -5.34 -6.03
C LEU A 122 -16.67 -4.35 -6.92
N PHE A 123 -16.47 -4.41 -8.23
CA PHE A 123 -17.11 -3.50 -9.17
C PHE A 123 -18.63 -3.72 -9.30
N ALA A 124 -19.08 -4.97 -9.20
CA ALA A 124 -20.48 -5.33 -9.23
C ALA A 124 -21.23 -5.00 -7.91
N GLY A 125 -20.57 -5.15 -6.76
CA GLY A 125 -21.21 -5.05 -5.44
C GLY A 125 -20.86 -3.77 -4.66
N PRO A 126 -19.84 -3.82 -3.78
CA PRO A 126 -19.54 -2.73 -2.83
C PRO A 126 -19.02 -1.44 -3.50
N GLY A 127 -18.44 -1.56 -4.69
CA GLY A 127 -17.85 -0.47 -5.46
C GLY A 127 -16.33 -0.60 -5.56
N PHE A 128 -15.81 -0.30 -6.75
CA PHE A 128 -14.40 -0.34 -7.07
C PHE A 128 -13.76 1.03 -6.79
N GLU A 129 -12.69 1.04 -5.99
CA GLU A 129 -12.04 2.28 -5.53
C GLU A 129 -11.05 2.83 -6.56
N VAL A 130 -11.30 4.04 -7.05
CA VAL A 130 -10.46 4.76 -8.03
C VAL A 130 -10.46 6.25 -7.70
N VAL A 131 -9.47 6.99 -8.20
CA VAL A 131 -9.49 8.45 -8.15
C VAL A 131 -10.77 8.98 -8.79
N ASP A 132 -11.37 10.00 -8.18
CA ASP A 132 -12.55 10.64 -8.74
C ASP A 132 -12.19 11.47 -9.99
N LEU A 133 -12.18 10.81 -11.15
CA LEU A 133 -11.89 11.39 -12.46
C LEU A 133 -13.05 12.23 -13.02
N LEU A 134 -14.24 12.16 -12.40
CA LEU A 134 -15.40 12.97 -12.80
C LEU A 134 -15.22 14.43 -12.37
N ASN A 135 -14.42 14.67 -11.33
CA ASN A 135 -14.04 16.01 -10.88
C ASN A 135 -12.87 16.55 -11.69
N GLU A 136 -13.10 17.67 -12.38
CA GLU A 136 -12.13 18.31 -13.26
C GLU A 136 -10.82 18.72 -12.56
N ASP A 137 -10.91 19.21 -11.33
CA ASP A 137 -9.73 19.67 -10.58
C ASP A 137 -8.82 18.50 -10.19
N ILE A 138 -9.43 17.37 -9.81
CA ILE A 138 -8.70 16.15 -9.46
C ILE A 138 -8.12 15.54 -10.73
N TYR A 139 -8.92 15.48 -11.81
CA TYR A 139 -8.49 15.00 -13.12
C TYR A 139 -7.25 15.75 -13.63
N LYS A 140 -7.23 17.10 -13.57
CA LYS A 140 -6.07 17.91 -13.99
C LYS A 140 -4.82 17.57 -13.19
N LYS A 141 -4.94 17.46 -11.85
CA LYS A 141 -3.83 17.07 -10.98
C LYS A 141 -3.33 15.67 -11.32
N PHE A 142 -4.25 14.73 -11.52
CA PHE A 142 -3.95 13.33 -11.84
C PHE A 142 -3.24 13.19 -13.18
N LYS A 143 -3.65 13.97 -14.19
CA LYS A 143 -3.01 14.02 -15.51
C LYS A 143 -1.54 14.46 -15.44
N THR A 144 -1.24 15.47 -14.61
CA THR A 144 0.13 15.97 -14.42
C THR A 144 0.99 15.13 -13.47
N TRP A 145 0.41 14.14 -12.80
CA TRP A 145 1.12 13.34 -11.81
C TRP A 145 2.07 12.35 -12.48
N ASN A 146 3.29 12.24 -11.94
CA ASN A 146 4.38 11.44 -12.50
C ASN A 146 4.60 10.10 -11.77
N GLY A 147 3.68 9.67 -10.91
CA GLY A 147 3.82 8.42 -10.15
C GLY A 147 4.50 8.57 -8.78
N GLU A 148 4.80 9.79 -8.34
CA GLU A 148 5.44 10.00 -7.02
C GLU A 148 4.45 9.72 -5.89
N LEU A 149 4.77 8.72 -5.05
CA LEU A 149 3.91 8.19 -3.98
C LEU A 149 3.55 9.22 -2.90
N ARG A 150 4.40 10.24 -2.70
CA ARG A 150 4.16 11.29 -1.69
C ARG A 150 2.91 12.11 -1.97
N TYR A 151 2.51 12.21 -3.24
CA TYR A 151 1.35 12.98 -3.64
C TYR A 151 0.05 12.15 -3.68
N LEU A 152 0.09 10.86 -3.30
CA LEU A 152 -1.09 10.01 -3.27
C LEU A 152 -2.17 10.53 -2.32
N THR A 153 -1.76 11.15 -1.21
CA THR A 153 -2.67 11.78 -0.23
C THR A 153 -3.49 12.93 -0.81
N ASN A 154 -3.04 13.52 -1.93
CA ASN A 154 -3.75 14.63 -2.58
C ASN A 154 -4.93 14.17 -3.44
N PHE A 155 -5.01 12.87 -3.78
CA PHE A 155 -6.08 12.33 -4.61
C PHE A 155 -7.21 11.80 -3.72
N LYS A 156 -8.44 12.24 -4.00
CA LYS A 156 -9.62 11.65 -3.38
C LYS A 156 -9.98 10.37 -4.12
N LEU A 157 -9.87 9.25 -3.41
CA LEU A 157 -10.33 7.95 -3.86
C LEU A 157 -11.82 7.81 -3.56
N ARG A 158 -12.56 7.28 -4.52
CA ARG A 158 -14.00 7.08 -4.44
C ARG A 158 -14.37 5.70 -4.96
N ARG A 159 -15.39 5.09 -4.36
CA ARG A 159 -15.93 3.81 -4.81
C ARG A 159 -16.98 4.00 -5.89
N PHE A 160 -16.79 3.33 -7.01
CA PHE A 160 -17.72 3.36 -8.14
C PHE A 160 -18.31 1.97 -8.37
N LYS A 161 -19.64 1.89 -8.50
CA LYS A 161 -20.34 0.66 -8.84
C LYS A 161 -20.70 0.68 -10.32
N LYS A 162 -20.76 -0.49 -10.94
CA LYS A 162 -21.14 -0.62 -12.35
C LYS A 162 -22.50 0.02 -12.64
N GLN A 163 -23.52 -0.30 -11.85
CA GLN A 163 -24.88 0.24 -12.01
C GLN A 163 -24.90 1.78 -11.90
N THR A 164 -24.22 2.34 -10.89
CA THR A 164 -24.19 3.81 -10.68
C THR A 164 -23.54 4.58 -11.83
N LEU A 165 -22.56 3.99 -12.52
CA LEU A 165 -21.91 4.62 -13.67
C LEU A 165 -22.78 4.55 -14.93
N LEU A 166 -23.53 3.47 -15.11
CA LEU A 166 -24.43 3.27 -16.24
C LEU A 166 -25.68 4.16 -16.14
N ASP A 167 -26.24 4.29 -14.94
CA ASP A 167 -27.47 5.06 -14.72
C ASP A 167 -27.25 6.58 -14.72
N GLY A 168 -25.98 7.03 -14.68
CA GLY A 168 -25.61 8.45 -14.61
C GLY A 168 -26.03 9.15 -13.30
N SER A 169 -26.80 8.47 -12.44
CA SER A 169 -27.09 8.88 -11.08
C SER A 169 -25.90 8.51 -10.21
N VAL A 170 -24.93 9.42 -10.14
CA VAL A 170 -23.79 9.29 -9.25
C VAL A 170 -24.19 9.96 -7.93
N PRO A 171 -24.59 9.23 -6.86
CA PRO A 171 -25.02 9.85 -5.62
C PRO A 171 -23.85 10.64 -5.04
N LEU A 172 -24.07 11.88 -4.58
CA LEU A 172 -22.99 12.77 -4.15
C LEU A 172 -22.32 12.38 -2.82
N GLU A 173 -22.75 11.29 -2.19
CA GLU A 173 -22.29 10.91 -0.86
C GLU A 173 -21.83 9.46 -0.86
N ASP A 174 -20.51 9.31 -0.76
CA ASP A 174 -19.80 8.26 -0.01
C ASP A 174 -18.30 8.55 -0.21
N CYS A 175 -17.84 9.67 0.36
CA CYS A 175 -16.41 9.90 0.56
C CYS A 175 -15.99 9.02 1.73
N ALA A 176 -15.86 7.71 1.50
CA ALA A 176 -15.02 6.90 2.37
C ALA A 176 -13.60 7.39 2.14
N THR A 177 -13.19 8.41 2.91
CA THR A 177 -11.79 8.70 3.16
C THR A 177 -11.16 7.35 3.49
N SER A 178 -10.30 6.84 2.62
CA SER A 178 -9.35 5.81 3.02
C SER A 178 -8.50 6.49 4.07
N VAL A 179 -8.90 6.33 5.32
CA VAL A 179 -8.22 6.79 6.50
C VAL A 179 -6.83 6.14 6.44
N ILE A 180 -5.87 6.84 5.84
CA ILE A 180 -4.45 6.69 6.15
C ILE A 180 -4.29 7.39 7.49
N ASP A 181 -4.96 6.86 8.50
CA ASP A 181 -4.82 7.25 9.90
C ASP A 181 -4.63 5.98 10.70
N GLU A 182 -3.55 5.28 10.35
CA GLU A 182 -2.80 4.49 11.32
C GLU A 182 -1.66 5.35 11.89
N SER A 183 -1.63 6.68 11.61
CA SER A 183 -0.61 7.61 12.10
C SER A 183 -0.87 8.08 13.53
N GLU A 184 -2.12 8.37 13.90
CA GLU A 184 -2.45 8.82 15.26
C GLU A 184 -2.28 7.69 16.30
N GLU A 185 -2.59 6.44 15.96
CA GLU A 185 -2.30 5.26 16.83
C GLU A 185 -0.79 5.01 17.03
N ILE A 186 0.09 5.58 16.20
CA ILE A 186 1.55 5.45 16.36
C ILE A 186 2.05 6.38 17.47
N GLU A 187 1.50 7.59 17.61
CA GLU A 187 1.95 8.54 18.64
C GLU A 187 1.51 8.13 20.06
N GLU A 188 0.30 7.59 20.23
CA GLU A 188 -0.18 7.19 21.56
C GLU A 188 0.56 5.97 22.14
N MET A 189 0.90 5.00 21.29
CA MET A 189 1.74 3.85 21.68
C MET A 189 3.21 4.23 21.87
N GLU A 190 3.66 5.31 21.21
CA GLU A 190 5.00 5.86 21.39
C GLU A 190 5.16 6.58 22.74
N ALA A 191 4.10 7.26 23.22
CA ALA A 191 4.10 7.93 24.52
C ALA A 191 4.06 6.94 25.70
N SER A 192 3.23 5.89 25.64
CA SER A 192 3.08 4.94 26.75
C SER A 192 4.33 4.10 27.03
N ASP A 193 5.07 3.73 25.97
CA ASP A 193 6.29 2.91 26.08
C ASP A 193 7.54 3.71 26.48
N ILE A 194 7.48 5.05 26.43
CA ILE A 194 8.56 5.93 26.90
C ILE A 194 8.45 6.10 28.42
N GLU A 195 7.24 6.34 28.95
CA GLU A 195 7.01 6.49 30.40
C GLU A 195 7.38 5.22 31.19
N GLU A 196 7.02 4.02 30.71
CA GLU A 196 7.37 2.75 31.39
C GLU A 196 8.90 2.51 31.48
N SER A 197 9.67 3.14 30.58
CA SER A 197 11.14 3.02 30.57
C SER A 197 11.85 4.06 31.45
N GLU A 198 11.21 5.18 31.73
CA GLU A 198 11.74 6.25 32.59
C GLU A 198 11.38 6.02 34.08
N GLU A 199 10.24 5.38 34.37
CA GLU A 199 9.86 5.06 35.75
C GLU A 199 10.76 4.00 36.42
N GLU A 200 11.32 3.04 35.66
CA GLU A 200 12.20 1.98 36.21
C GLU A 200 13.62 2.47 36.59
N ASP A 201 14.01 3.70 36.24
CA ASP A 201 15.33 4.26 36.60
C ASP A 201 15.30 5.07 37.93
N THR A 202 14.17 5.07 38.66
CA THR A 202 14.00 5.82 39.94
C THR A 202 14.05 4.97 41.23
N ILE A 203 14.48 3.69 41.17
CA ILE A 203 14.64 2.84 42.38
C ILE A 203 15.95 2.06 42.38
#